data_AF-A0A928L4L3-F1
#
_entry.id   AF-A0A928L4L3-F1
#
_cell.length_a   1.000
_cell.length_b   1.000
_cell.length_c   1.000
_cell.angle_alpha   90.00
_cell.angle_beta   90.00
_cell.angle_gamma   90.00
#
_symmetry.space_group_name_H-M   'P 1'
#
loop_
_entity.id
_entity.type
_entity.pdbx_description
1 polymer ?
#
loop_
_entity_poly.entity_id
_entity_poly.type
_entity_poly.pdbx_seq_one_letter_code
_entity_poly.pdbx_strand_id
1 'polypeptide(L)'
;MSENLQQNPNPRQEHENCPHQRTDQPVFSSLPPRAEESGAMNSTASTAADPEASQSAVHAEASPSPTDNAEAAAVLAAVSEKTDDIDAILAEVDAKRQQPAARENADVPVTDHTPQETDPEQAASDAPSAEIPKAETVTPPKKKSAKKKKRKKKKRKRNSFAQGMRDLFPRRGDSAFDVVRKIIFLVALIVFAVCLYLVADYYIERYLNKRLYEDIQGEVQDFRDNYSSMEPIIETTPQGEVYEYLEYNYIADMFLERNSDLIGYVTIEGTPVSYPVVQRKSTDPNINTNDYYLYRAFDLSENRAGCIFMDYRCHFDEVVGNRRVVDNSENLLVYGHNMNNKSMFGSLKNYYTDYSYYKNHPIITLDSLYKTYYYKIFAIFIVDGADTTSEYAFDCWNTFDFETEEEFLAYVNNAKKRNMMKNEVDVTYGDQLLTLYTCNGMLDDAKLIVMARMMREDEDPTDGTQFSEPNDNVLWPKAFYEYGRYSHFDPELFVPYD
;
A
#
# COMPACT_ATOMS: atom_id res chain seq x y z
N MET A 1 30.96 71.74 7.73
CA MET A 1 30.98 72.53 6.49
C MET A 1 30.20 71.75 5.44
N SER A 2 28.98 72.06 5.03
CA SER A 2 27.98 73.06 5.43
C SER A 2 26.62 72.50 5.00
N GLU A 3 25.62 72.64 5.88
CA GLU A 3 24.18 72.96 5.69
C GLU A 3 23.30 72.18 4.67
N ASN A 4 22.26 71.44 5.14
CA ASN A 4 20.85 71.83 5.46
C ASN A 4 19.96 71.91 4.20
N LEU A 5 18.73 71.41 4.07
CA LEU A 5 17.53 71.28 4.94
C LEU A 5 16.63 70.14 4.36
N GLN A 6 16.11 69.17 5.13
CA GLN A 6 14.78 69.16 5.80
C GLN A 6 13.54 69.50 4.95
N GLN A 7 12.65 68.52 4.69
CA GLN A 7 11.23 68.48 5.16
C GLN A 7 10.41 67.34 4.50
N ASN A 8 9.69 66.59 5.33
CA ASN A 8 8.56 65.70 5.01
C ASN A 8 7.26 66.58 5.07
N PRO A 9 6.16 66.34 4.33
CA PRO A 9 5.21 65.27 4.67
C PRO A 9 4.40 64.65 3.49
N ASN A 10 3.83 63.47 3.72
CA ASN A 10 2.76 62.82 2.91
C ASN A 10 1.44 63.61 3.03
N PRO A 11 0.55 63.66 2.00
CA PRO A 11 -0.65 62.81 2.06
C PRO A 11 -1.28 62.35 0.72
N ARG A 12 -1.83 61.12 0.75
CA ARG A 12 -3.12 60.61 0.20
C ARG A 12 -3.64 60.95 -1.22
N GLN A 13 -3.97 59.84 -1.91
CA GLN A 13 -5.20 59.50 -2.67
C GLN A 13 -5.37 59.97 -4.12
N GLU A 14 -5.49 59.00 -5.03
CA GLU A 14 -6.65 58.69 -5.89
C GLU A 14 -6.32 57.41 -6.71
N HIS A 15 -6.94 56.26 -6.41
CA HIS A 15 -8.15 55.71 -7.05
C HIS A 15 -8.00 55.34 -8.54
N GLU A 16 -7.67 54.07 -8.81
CA GLU A 16 -8.16 53.38 -10.01
C GLU A 16 -8.69 51.98 -9.66
N ASN A 17 -9.95 51.77 -10.03
CA ASN A 17 -10.77 50.57 -9.90
C ASN A 17 -10.43 49.56 -11.00
N CYS A 18 -10.44 48.26 -10.68
CA CYS A 18 -10.85 47.19 -11.60
C CYS A 18 -11.24 45.93 -10.80
N PRO A 19 -12.12 45.05 -11.32
CA PRO A 19 -13.24 44.52 -10.56
C PRO A 19 -13.07 43.06 -10.14
N HIS A 20 -13.77 42.71 -9.06
CA HIS A 20 -14.06 41.34 -8.67
C HIS A 20 -14.78 40.57 -9.79
N GLN A 21 -14.21 39.43 -10.17
CA GLN A 21 -14.98 38.31 -10.71
C GLN A 21 -14.86 37.12 -9.78
N ARG A 22 -16.02 36.76 -9.20
CA ARG A 22 -16.32 35.46 -8.61
C ARG A 22 -16.24 34.40 -9.69
N THR A 23 -15.59 33.28 -9.38
CA THR A 23 -15.94 31.97 -9.94
C THR A 23 -15.90 30.93 -8.83
N ASP A 24 -17.11 30.50 -8.52
CA ASP A 24 -17.60 29.33 -7.79
C ASP A 24 -16.61 28.19 -7.46
N GLN A 25 -16.49 27.92 -6.15
CA GLN A 25 -16.03 26.64 -5.60
C GLN A 25 -17.21 25.67 -5.44
N PRO A 26 -17.02 24.35 -5.66
CA PRO A 26 -18.06 23.37 -5.35
C PRO A 26 -18.14 23.09 -3.84
N VAL A 27 -19.31 23.39 -3.26
CA VAL A 27 -19.71 23.08 -1.89
C VAL A 27 -20.00 21.57 -1.78
N PHE A 28 -19.22 20.85 -0.97
CA PHE A 28 -19.59 19.53 -0.45
C PHE A 28 -20.58 19.69 0.71
N SER A 29 -21.64 18.88 0.68
CA SER A 29 -22.74 18.92 1.64
C SER A 29 -22.28 18.58 3.07
N SER A 30 -22.40 19.55 3.96
CA SER A 30 -22.26 19.38 5.41
C SER A 30 -23.53 18.75 6.00
N LEU A 31 -23.35 17.63 6.72
CA LEU A 31 -24.32 17.13 7.68
C LEU A 31 -24.02 17.74 9.07
N PRO A 32 -25.04 18.09 9.88
CA PRO A 32 -24.85 18.87 11.10
C PRO A 32 -24.27 18.05 12.27
N PRO A 33 -23.59 18.72 13.24
CA PRO A 33 -23.02 18.08 14.41
C PRO A 33 -24.11 17.64 15.40
N ARG A 34 -23.93 16.44 15.97
CA ARG A 34 -24.77 15.91 17.06
C ARG A 34 -24.19 16.34 18.40
N ALA A 35 -25.07 16.85 19.25
CA ALA A 35 -24.82 17.51 20.51
C ALA A 35 -24.01 16.68 21.52
N GLU A 36 -23.12 17.38 22.22
CA GLU A 36 -22.55 17.00 23.51
C GLU A 36 -23.64 17.00 24.59
N GLU A 37 -23.65 15.96 25.42
CA GLU A 37 -24.34 15.98 26.72
C GLU A 37 -23.29 15.94 27.83
N SER A 38 -23.24 17.04 28.56
CA SER A 38 -22.56 17.24 29.83
C SER A 38 -23.20 16.40 30.94
N GLY A 39 -22.38 15.73 31.76
CA GLY A 39 -22.83 15.08 32.99
C GLY A 39 -21.69 14.94 33.99
N ALA A 40 -21.50 15.96 34.83
CA ALA A 40 -20.55 15.95 35.94
C ALA A 40 -21.10 15.21 37.17
N MET A 41 -20.19 14.50 37.85
CA MET A 41 -20.11 14.21 39.29
C MET A 41 -21.27 13.47 39.99
N ASN A 42 -20.94 12.30 40.57
CA ASN A 42 -20.96 12.20 42.03
C ASN A 42 -20.13 11.02 42.58
N SER A 43 -19.33 11.36 43.59
CA SER A 43 -18.63 10.50 44.52
C SER A 43 -19.58 9.85 45.52
N THR A 44 -19.36 8.59 45.88
CA THR A 44 -19.54 8.10 47.26
C THR A 44 -18.70 6.85 47.48
N ALA A 45 -17.84 6.94 48.49
CA ALA A 45 -17.12 5.83 49.09
C ALA A 45 -18.07 4.90 49.87
N SER A 46 -17.77 3.60 49.92
CA SER A 46 -17.98 2.80 51.13
C SER A 46 -17.12 1.53 51.10
N THR A 47 -16.33 1.44 52.17
CA THR A 47 -15.49 0.40 52.74
C THR A 47 -16.10 -1.00 52.93
N ALA A 48 -15.18 -1.97 53.17
CA ALA A 48 -15.28 -3.26 53.88
C ALA A 48 -15.32 -4.50 52.96
N ALA A 49 -14.61 -5.62 53.20
CA ALA A 49 -13.56 -6.03 54.13
C ALA A 49 -13.14 -7.45 53.69
N ASP A 50 -11.86 -7.81 53.84
CA ASP A 50 -11.36 -9.18 53.75
C ASP A 50 -11.92 -10.09 54.88
N PRO A 51 -11.85 -11.43 54.73
CA PRO A 51 -10.72 -12.15 55.33
C PRO A 51 -10.14 -13.34 54.51
N GLU A 52 -8.81 -13.49 54.59
CA GLU A 52 -7.98 -14.69 54.92
C GLU A 52 -8.46 -16.10 54.52
N ALA A 53 -7.64 -17.10 54.14
CA ALA A 53 -6.18 -17.30 54.14
C ALA A 53 -5.83 -18.65 53.46
N SER A 54 -4.51 -18.88 53.30
CA SER A 54 -3.79 -20.17 53.31
C SER A 54 -3.66 -20.98 52.01
N GLN A 55 -2.47 -21.01 51.39
CA GLN A 55 -1.39 -21.96 51.75
C GLN A 55 -0.09 -21.74 50.93
N SER A 56 1.05 -21.86 51.61
CA SER A 56 2.43 -21.77 51.10
C SER A 56 3.19 -23.08 51.38
N ALA A 57 4.00 -23.58 50.43
CA ALA A 57 5.26 -24.31 50.70
C ALA A 57 6.03 -24.58 49.38
N VAL A 58 7.20 -23.95 49.18
CA VAL A 58 8.58 -24.51 49.19
C VAL A 58 8.87 -25.64 48.18
N HIS A 59 9.76 -25.39 47.21
CA HIS A 59 10.62 -26.41 46.60
C HIS A 59 12.05 -25.89 46.42
N ALA A 60 12.99 -26.68 46.92
CA ALA A 60 14.43 -26.46 46.90
C ALA A 60 15.09 -27.09 45.66
N GLU A 61 16.22 -26.51 45.27
CA GLU A 61 17.11 -26.88 44.17
C GLU A 61 17.68 -28.31 44.29
N ALA A 62 17.84 -28.98 43.15
CA ALA A 62 18.56 -30.25 43.01
C ALA A 62 19.69 -30.10 41.98
N SER A 63 20.92 -30.50 42.34
CA SER A 63 22.08 -30.55 41.46
C SER A 63 22.03 -31.76 40.51
N PRO A 64 22.54 -31.65 39.26
CA PRO A 64 22.47 -32.74 38.27
C PRO A 64 23.53 -33.82 38.48
N SER A 65 23.26 -34.99 37.90
CA SER A 65 23.97 -36.26 38.12
C SER A 65 25.08 -36.52 37.10
N PRO A 66 26.02 -37.48 37.32
CA PRO A 66 27.23 -37.65 36.50
C PRO A 66 27.00 -38.15 35.07
N THR A 67 25.79 -38.57 34.72
CA THR A 67 25.44 -39.08 33.37
C THR A 67 25.08 -37.98 32.38
N ASP A 68 24.68 -36.79 32.85
CA ASP A 68 24.26 -35.68 31.99
C ASP A 68 25.45 -34.96 31.32
N ASN A 69 26.66 -35.10 31.87
CA ASN A 69 27.89 -34.51 31.33
C ASN A 69 28.50 -35.30 30.16
N ALA A 70 28.13 -36.57 29.96
CA ALA A 70 28.65 -37.38 28.85
C ALA A 70 27.88 -37.12 27.55
N GLU A 71 26.57 -36.88 27.62
CA GLU A 71 25.76 -36.47 26.46
C GLU A 71 26.05 -35.03 26.05
N ALA A 72 26.25 -34.10 27.00
CA ALA A 72 26.64 -32.73 26.70
C ALA A 72 28.00 -32.64 25.96
N ALA A 73 28.97 -33.48 26.33
CA ALA A 73 30.27 -33.54 25.68
C ALA A 73 30.21 -34.12 24.25
N ALA A 74 29.30 -35.07 23.99
CA ALA A 74 29.07 -35.63 22.66
C ALA A 74 28.36 -34.65 21.71
N VAL A 75 27.43 -33.84 22.24
CA VAL A 75 26.77 -32.76 21.48
C VAL A 75 27.76 -31.64 21.15
N LEU A 76 28.64 -31.25 22.08
CA LEU A 76 29.70 -30.26 21.83
C LEU A 76 30.73 -30.72 20.80
N ALA A 77 31.08 -32.01 20.78
CA ALA A 77 31.96 -32.57 19.74
C ALA A 77 31.30 -32.58 18.35
N ALA A 78 30.00 -32.89 18.28
CA ALA A 78 29.24 -32.87 17.02
C ALA A 78 28.96 -31.44 16.50
N VAL A 79 28.95 -30.44 17.37
CA VAL A 79 28.87 -29.01 16.99
C VAL A 79 30.22 -28.52 16.48
N SER A 80 31.34 -28.99 17.05
CA SER A 80 32.69 -28.64 16.60
C SER A 80 33.05 -29.20 15.21
N GLU A 81 32.53 -30.37 14.83
CA GLU A 81 32.73 -30.90 13.46
C GLU A 81 31.91 -30.13 12.40
N LYS A 82 30.84 -29.42 12.81
CA LYS A 82 30.00 -28.60 11.91
C LYS A 82 30.50 -27.17 11.73
N THR A 83 31.33 -26.65 12.63
CA THR A 83 31.96 -25.33 12.49
C THR A 83 33.06 -25.33 11.41
N ASP A 84 33.74 -26.46 11.22
CA ASP A 84 34.76 -26.61 10.17
C ASP A 84 34.14 -26.55 8.74
N ASP A 85 32.87 -26.94 8.59
CA ASP A 85 32.12 -26.81 7.34
C ASP A 85 31.70 -25.35 7.05
N ILE A 86 31.52 -24.52 8.07
CA ILE A 86 31.15 -23.09 7.91
C ILE A 86 32.36 -22.27 7.44
N ASP A 87 33.54 -22.53 7.99
CA ASP A 87 34.78 -21.87 7.56
C ASP A 87 35.15 -22.23 6.11
N ALA A 88 34.85 -23.47 5.68
CA ALA A 88 35.02 -23.90 4.30
C ALA A 88 34.04 -23.20 3.34
N ILE A 89 32.79 -22.98 3.76
CA ILE A 89 31.78 -22.26 2.97
C ILE A 89 32.12 -20.77 2.86
N LEU A 90 32.56 -20.13 3.95
CA LEU A 90 33.01 -18.74 3.96
C LEU A 90 34.24 -18.54 3.05
N ALA A 91 35.19 -19.48 3.08
CA ALA A 91 36.35 -19.45 2.19
C ALA A 91 35.97 -19.63 0.70
N GLU A 92 34.94 -20.43 0.38
CA GLU A 92 34.46 -20.61 -0.99
C GLU A 92 33.69 -19.37 -1.50
N VAL A 93 32.96 -18.69 -0.62
CA VAL A 93 32.28 -17.41 -0.92
C VAL A 93 33.30 -16.30 -1.17
N ASP A 94 34.35 -16.20 -0.35
CA ASP A 94 35.43 -15.22 -0.55
C ASP A 94 36.25 -15.49 -1.82
N ALA A 95 36.45 -16.76 -2.19
CA ALA A 95 37.12 -17.14 -3.44
C ALA A 95 36.30 -16.77 -4.69
N LYS A 96 34.95 -16.80 -4.60
CA LYS A 96 34.05 -16.35 -5.68
C LYS A 96 33.98 -14.82 -5.79
N ARG A 97 34.31 -14.09 -4.72
CA ARG A 97 34.34 -12.62 -4.67
C ARG A 97 35.54 -11.99 -5.38
N GLN A 98 36.62 -12.75 -5.60
CA GLN A 98 37.89 -12.23 -6.16
C GLN A 98 38.06 -12.43 -7.69
N GLN A 99 37.05 -12.96 -8.39
CA GLN A 99 37.10 -13.04 -9.86
C GLN A 99 36.41 -11.83 -10.50
N PRO A 100 37.12 -10.98 -11.25
CA PRO A 100 36.48 -9.94 -12.04
C PRO A 100 35.68 -10.58 -13.18
N ALA A 101 34.37 -10.33 -13.21
CA ALA A 101 33.51 -10.76 -14.31
C ALA A 101 33.93 -10.05 -15.60
N ALA A 102 34.62 -10.79 -16.48
CA ALA A 102 34.84 -10.37 -17.86
C ALA A 102 33.48 -10.33 -18.58
N ARG A 103 33.09 -9.15 -19.05
CA ARG A 103 31.95 -8.96 -19.96
C ARG A 103 32.30 -9.60 -21.31
N GLU A 104 31.74 -10.77 -21.58
CA GLU A 104 31.73 -11.36 -22.92
C GLU A 104 30.40 -11.01 -23.59
N ASN A 105 30.47 -10.21 -24.66
CA ASN A 105 29.33 -9.88 -25.51
C ASN A 105 28.88 -11.15 -26.24
N ALA A 106 27.65 -11.59 -26.00
CA ALA A 106 27.01 -12.65 -26.76
C ALA A 106 25.74 -12.10 -27.43
N ASP A 107 25.89 -11.71 -28.70
CA ASP A 107 24.81 -11.63 -29.68
C ASP A 107 24.13 -13.01 -29.80
N VAL A 108 22.82 -13.08 -29.58
CA VAL A 108 21.98 -14.25 -29.91
C VAL A 108 20.64 -13.76 -30.48
N PRO A 109 20.10 -14.41 -31.55
CA PRO A 109 19.32 -13.74 -32.57
C PRO A 109 17.81 -13.70 -32.29
N VAL A 110 17.18 -12.68 -32.88
CA VAL A 110 15.74 -12.51 -33.04
C VAL A 110 15.16 -13.70 -33.82
N THR A 111 14.21 -14.41 -33.21
CA THR A 111 13.34 -15.35 -33.94
C THR A 111 11.95 -14.74 -34.08
N ASP A 112 11.55 -14.66 -35.33
CA ASP A 112 10.32 -14.08 -35.87
C ASP A 112 9.16 -15.06 -35.66
N HIS A 113 8.12 -14.61 -34.95
CA HIS A 113 6.82 -15.26 -34.96
C HIS A 113 5.73 -14.22 -35.22
N THR A 114 5.39 -14.11 -36.51
CA THR A 114 4.20 -13.45 -37.04
C THR A 114 2.92 -14.16 -36.59
N PRO A 115 1.89 -13.41 -36.13
CA PRO A 115 0.51 -13.84 -36.29
C PRO A 115 -0.22 -12.96 -37.32
N GLN A 116 -0.96 -13.64 -38.20
CA GLN A 116 -1.72 -13.08 -39.31
C GLN A 116 -2.85 -12.13 -38.88
N GLU A 117 -3.03 -11.10 -39.70
CA GLU A 117 -4.11 -10.12 -39.74
C GLU A 117 -5.49 -10.75 -39.98
N THR A 118 -6.53 -10.20 -39.33
CA THR A 118 -7.88 -10.09 -39.92
C THR A 118 -8.52 -8.76 -39.50
N ASP A 119 -8.92 -7.98 -40.51
CA ASP A 119 -9.59 -6.67 -40.44
C ASP A 119 -10.92 -6.67 -39.66
N PRO A 120 -11.33 -5.49 -39.16
CA PRO A 120 -12.67 -5.01 -39.43
C PRO A 120 -12.68 -3.57 -39.97
N GLU A 121 -13.26 -3.41 -41.16
CA GLU A 121 -13.48 -2.13 -41.82
C GLU A 121 -14.84 -1.50 -41.44
N GLN A 122 -14.75 -0.23 -41.03
CA GLN A 122 -15.69 0.91 -41.16
C GLN A 122 -17.08 0.92 -40.52
N ALA A 123 -17.26 1.91 -39.64
CA ALA A 123 -18.47 2.72 -39.59
C ALA A 123 -18.10 4.19 -39.30
N ALA A 124 -18.39 5.09 -40.25
CA ALA A 124 -18.34 6.53 -40.06
C ALA A 124 -19.63 7.19 -40.57
N SER A 125 -20.15 8.10 -39.74
CA SER A 125 -20.90 9.35 -40.00
C SER A 125 -21.95 9.40 -41.12
N ASP A 126 -23.19 9.77 -40.76
CA ASP A 126 -23.71 11.12 -41.06
C ASP A 126 -25.13 11.34 -40.49
N ALA A 127 -25.33 12.53 -39.90
CA ALA A 127 -26.64 13.15 -39.67
C ALA A 127 -26.87 14.23 -40.75
N PRO A 128 -28.12 14.64 -41.08
CA PRO A 128 -28.71 15.76 -40.32
C PRO A 128 -30.26 15.79 -40.22
N SER A 129 -30.69 16.78 -39.45
CA SER A 129 -32.03 17.16 -38.97
C SER A 129 -33.09 17.62 -40.00
N ALA A 130 -34.35 17.42 -39.56
CA ALA A 130 -35.54 18.30 -39.58
C ALA A 130 -36.09 18.93 -40.89
N GLU A 131 -37.39 18.67 -41.16
CA GLU A 131 -38.41 19.71 -41.44
C GLU A 131 -39.85 19.14 -41.37
N ILE A 132 -40.78 19.94 -40.86
CA ILE A 132 -42.26 19.75 -40.75
C ILE A 132 -42.88 20.71 -41.79
N PRO A 133 -43.94 20.41 -42.59
CA PRO A 133 -45.31 20.64 -42.07
C PRO A 133 -46.55 19.97 -42.72
N LYS A 134 -47.64 20.08 -41.92
CA LYS A 134 -49.07 20.39 -42.22
C LYS A 134 -50.15 19.29 -42.13
N ALA A 135 -51.14 19.62 -41.28
CA ALA A 135 -52.53 19.15 -41.20
C ALA A 135 -53.26 19.37 -42.54
N GLU A 136 -54.33 18.67 -42.93
CA GLU A 136 -55.69 18.54 -42.36
C GLU A 136 -56.42 17.52 -43.28
N THR A 137 -57.29 16.62 -42.82
CA THR A 137 -58.76 16.81 -42.95
C THR A 137 -59.54 15.68 -42.27
N VAL A 138 -60.69 16.06 -41.73
CA VAL A 138 -61.70 15.30 -40.98
C VAL A 138 -62.82 14.85 -41.91
N THR A 139 -63.39 13.63 -41.75
CA THR A 139 -64.85 13.31 -41.62
C THR A 139 -65.18 11.80 -41.74
N PRO A 140 -66.33 11.30 -41.22
CA PRO A 140 -66.39 10.07 -40.39
C PRO A 140 -67.37 8.98 -40.94
N PRO A 141 -68.08 8.17 -40.11
CA PRO A 141 -67.75 6.79 -39.77
C PRO A 141 -68.74 5.76 -40.35
N LYS A 142 -68.37 4.47 -40.38
CA LYS A 142 -69.36 3.37 -40.49
C LYS A 142 -69.17 2.30 -39.41
N LYS A 143 -70.11 2.33 -38.46
CA LYS A 143 -70.43 1.27 -37.49
C LYS A 143 -70.66 -0.07 -38.21
N LYS A 144 -69.97 -1.13 -37.78
CA LYS A 144 -70.54 -2.49 -37.78
C LYS A 144 -70.24 -3.20 -36.46
N SER A 145 -71.26 -3.14 -35.60
CA SER A 145 -71.77 -4.22 -34.75
C SER A 145 -70.78 -5.16 -34.05
N ALA A 146 -70.74 -5.00 -32.73
CA ALA A 146 -70.24 -5.96 -31.76
C ALA A 146 -70.84 -7.38 -31.94
N LYS A 147 -69.97 -8.39 -31.88
CA LYS A 147 -70.32 -9.70 -31.33
C LYS A 147 -69.37 -10.05 -30.18
N LYS A 148 -69.86 -9.80 -28.96
CA LYS A 148 -69.31 -10.30 -27.70
C LYS A 148 -69.18 -11.83 -27.76
N LYS A 149 -67.98 -12.36 -27.97
CA LYS A 149 -67.67 -13.74 -27.56
C LYS A 149 -67.48 -13.75 -26.04
N LYS A 150 -68.44 -14.38 -25.35
CA LYS A 150 -68.41 -14.63 -23.90
C LYS A 150 -67.09 -15.31 -23.52
N ARG A 151 -66.16 -14.57 -22.90
CA ARG A 151 -64.99 -15.15 -22.21
C ARG A 151 -65.53 -15.96 -21.03
N LYS A 152 -65.51 -17.29 -21.14
CA LYS A 152 -65.67 -18.17 -19.97
C LYS A 152 -64.51 -17.84 -19.01
N LYS A 153 -64.81 -17.22 -17.87
CA LYS A 153 -63.87 -17.09 -16.75
C LYS A 153 -63.50 -18.50 -16.27
N LYS A 154 -62.36 -19.04 -16.73
CA LYS A 154 -61.73 -20.20 -16.09
C LYS A 154 -61.35 -19.78 -14.67
N LYS A 155 -61.92 -20.45 -13.66
CA LYS A 155 -61.46 -20.35 -12.27
C LYS A 155 -59.95 -20.62 -12.26
N ARG A 156 -59.13 -19.61 -11.92
CA ARG A 156 -57.70 -19.80 -11.63
C ARG A 156 -57.64 -20.69 -10.38
N LYS A 157 -57.34 -21.98 -10.56
CA LYS A 157 -56.89 -22.80 -9.42
C LYS A 157 -55.63 -22.12 -8.88
N ARG A 158 -55.56 -21.95 -7.56
CA ARG A 158 -54.35 -21.47 -6.88
C ARG A 158 -53.31 -22.56 -7.11
N ASN A 159 -52.43 -22.37 -8.10
CA ASN A 159 -51.37 -23.32 -8.36
C ASN A 159 -50.52 -23.38 -7.09
N SER A 160 -50.41 -24.58 -6.50
CA SER A 160 -49.51 -24.81 -5.38
C SER A 160 -48.10 -24.37 -5.78
N PHE A 161 -47.33 -23.79 -4.86
CA PHE A 161 -45.96 -23.31 -5.12
C PHE A 161 -45.10 -24.39 -5.82
N ALA A 162 -45.29 -25.65 -5.42
CA ALA A 162 -44.66 -26.81 -6.04
C ALA A 162 -45.03 -27.03 -7.53
N GLN A 163 -46.21 -26.57 -7.95
CA GLN A 163 -46.69 -26.67 -9.33
C GLN A 163 -46.13 -25.54 -10.21
N GLY A 164 -45.85 -24.36 -9.63
CA GLY A 164 -45.13 -23.28 -10.33
C GLY A 164 -43.65 -23.61 -10.54
N MET A 165 -42.98 -24.18 -9.52
CA MET A 165 -41.59 -24.69 -9.62
C MET A 165 -41.43 -25.77 -10.70
N ARG A 166 -42.47 -26.57 -10.86
CA ARG A 166 -42.56 -27.63 -11.88
C ARG A 166 -42.61 -27.10 -13.32
N ASP A 167 -43.05 -25.87 -13.51
CA ASP A 167 -43.13 -25.22 -14.82
C ASP A 167 -41.82 -24.54 -15.25
N LEU A 168 -40.80 -24.48 -14.37
CA LEU A 168 -39.47 -23.94 -14.67
C LEU A 168 -38.59 -24.92 -15.48
N PHE A 169 -38.86 -26.21 -15.40
CA PHE A 169 -38.07 -27.25 -16.07
C PHE A 169 -38.74 -27.71 -17.38
N PRO A 170 -37.99 -27.93 -18.48
CA PRO A 170 -38.52 -28.50 -19.72
C PRO A 170 -39.15 -29.87 -19.51
N ARG A 171 -40.30 -30.13 -20.15
CA ARG A 171 -41.04 -31.40 -20.02
C ARG A 171 -41.37 -32.02 -21.37
N ARG A 172 -41.51 -33.35 -21.39
CA ARG A 172 -42.05 -34.07 -22.56
C ARG A 172 -43.49 -33.64 -22.79
N GLY A 173 -43.74 -32.94 -23.90
CA GLY A 173 -45.05 -32.41 -24.29
C GLY A 173 -45.15 -30.87 -24.32
N ASP A 174 -44.10 -30.15 -23.91
CA ASP A 174 -44.03 -28.70 -24.07
C ASP A 174 -43.88 -28.31 -25.55
N SER A 175 -44.44 -27.15 -25.95
CA SER A 175 -44.19 -26.56 -27.27
C SER A 175 -42.71 -26.19 -27.42
N ALA A 176 -42.17 -26.24 -28.63
CA ALA A 176 -40.77 -25.88 -28.88
C ALA A 176 -40.39 -24.51 -28.30
N PHE A 177 -41.29 -23.52 -28.40
CA PHE A 177 -41.10 -22.19 -27.84
C PHE A 177 -41.08 -22.18 -26.29
N ASP A 178 -41.88 -23.03 -25.65
CA ASP A 178 -41.92 -23.14 -24.19
C ASP A 178 -40.66 -23.84 -23.66
N VAL A 179 -40.15 -24.84 -24.38
CA VAL A 179 -38.87 -25.49 -24.07
C VAL A 179 -37.74 -24.46 -24.14
N VAL A 180 -37.65 -23.69 -25.22
CA VAL A 180 -36.63 -22.65 -25.40
C VAL A 180 -36.70 -21.60 -24.30
N ARG A 181 -37.89 -21.07 -23.99
CA ARG A 181 -38.06 -20.07 -22.90
C ARG A 181 -37.60 -20.62 -21.54
N LYS A 182 -37.91 -21.88 -21.23
CA LYS A 182 -37.50 -22.53 -19.98
C LYS A 182 -35.99 -22.78 -19.92
N ILE A 183 -35.37 -23.16 -21.03
CA ILE A 183 -33.91 -23.31 -21.13
C ILE A 183 -33.23 -21.95 -20.91
N ILE A 184 -33.67 -20.89 -21.58
CA ILE A 184 -33.13 -19.53 -21.39
C ILE A 184 -33.25 -19.10 -19.93
N PHE A 185 -34.41 -19.36 -19.30
CA PHE A 185 -34.61 -19.05 -17.89
C PHE A 185 -33.65 -19.83 -16.97
N LEU A 186 -33.43 -21.13 -17.22
CA LEU A 186 -32.49 -21.95 -16.45
C LEU A 186 -31.05 -21.48 -16.62
N VAL A 187 -30.64 -21.13 -17.84
CA VAL A 187 -29.31 -20.55 -18.09
C VAL A 187 -29.16 -19.23 -17.35
N ALA A 188 -30.15 -18.34 -17.41
CA ALA A 188 -30.13 -17.09 -16.67
C ALA A 188 -30.07 -17.30 -15.14
N LEU A 189 -30.76 -18.32 -14.62
CA LEU A 189 -30.70 -18.70 -13.20
C LEU A 189 -29.30 -19.19 -12.80
N ILE A 190 -28.65 -19.99 -13.65
CA ILE A 190 -27.27 -20.45 -13.42
C ILE A 190 -26.31 -19.26 -13.43
N VAL A 191 -26.39 -18.38 -14.44
CA VAL A 191 -25.56 -17.17 -14.50
C VAL A 191 -25.77 -16.30 -13.26
N PHE A 192 -27.02 -16.09 -12.86
CA PHE A 192 -27.34 -15.34 -11.65
C PHE A 192 -26.76 -15.98 -10.38
N ALA A 193 -26.82 -17.31 -10.25
CA ALA A 193 -26.23 -18.03 -9.12
C ALA A 193 -24.68 -17.90 -9.11
N VAL A 194 -24.04 -17.98 -10.27
CA VAL A 194 -22.58 -17.75 -10.40
C VAL A 194 -22.24 -16.31 -10.02
N CYS A 195 -22.98 -15.31 -10.51
CA CYS A 195 -22.79 -13.91 -10.11
C CYS A 195 -22.96 -13.70 -8.60
N LEU A 196 -23.98 -14.32 -7.99
CA LEU A 196 -24.17 -14.26 -6.54
C LEU A 196 -23.01 -14.90 -5.77
N TYR A 197 -22.52 -16.04 -6.25
CA TYR A 197 -21.35 -16.71 -5.66
C TYR A 197 -20.12 -15.80 -5.73
N LEU A 198 -19.78 -15.23 -6.89
CA LEU A 198 -18.62 -14.36 -7.06
C LEU A 198 -18.70 -13.10 -6.18
N VAL A 199 -19.90 -12.53 -6.03
CA VAL A 199 -20.12 -11.38 -5.16
C VAL A 199 -19.98 -11.79 -3.68
N ALA A 200 -20.56 -12.92 -3.27
CA ALA A 200 -20.45 -13.41 -1.89
C ALA A 200 -19.01 -13.73 -1.52
N ASP A 201 -18.30 -14.45 -2.39
CA ASP A 201 -16.87 -14.76 -2.29
C ASP A 201 -16.04 -13.49 -2.06
N TYR A 202 -16.21 -12.48 -2.92
CA TYR A 202 -15.52 -11.17 -2.78
C TYR A 202 -15.78 -10.49 -1.42
N TYR A 203 -17.03 -10.49 -0.94
CA TYR A 203 -17.36 -9.85 0.35
C TYR A 203 -16.89 -10.67 1.56
N ILE A 204 -16.89 -12.00 1.46
CA ILE A 204 -16.38 -12.89 2.51
C ILE A 204 -14.86 -12.74 2.62
N GLU A 205 -14.13 -12.83 1.51
CA GLU A 205 -12.68 -12.64 1.45
C GLU A 205 -12.28 -11.29 2.08
N ARG A 206 -12.98 -10.22 1.70
CA ARG A 206 -12.75 -8.87 2.26
C ARG A 206 -13.04 -8.79 3.76
N TYR A 207 -14.07 -9.48 4.25
CA TYR A 207 -14.39 -9.51 5.67
C TYR A 207 -13.33 -10.26 6.48
N LEU A 208 -12.91 -11.42 5.99
CA LEU A 208 -11.87 -12.24 6.63
C LEU A 208 -10.52 -11.51 6.65
N ASN A 209 -10.12 -10.89 5.55
CA ASN A 209 -8.89 -10.10 5.47
C ASN A 209 -8.89 -8.92 6.46
N LYS A 210 -10.01 -8.20 6.52
CA LYS A 210 -10.17 -7.09 7.46
C LYS A 210 -10.03 -7.58 8.91
N ARG A 211 -10.63 -8.72 9.25
CA ARG A 211 -10.51 -9.31 10.59
C ARG A 211 -9.08 -9.73 10.90
N LEU A 212 -8.42 -10.44 9.98
CA LEU A 212 -7.03 -10.85 10.13
C LEU A 212 -6.12 -9.65 10.48
N TYR A 213 -6.24 -8.54 9.75
CA TYR A 213 -5.41 -7.37 10.01
C TYR A 213 -5.87 -6.55 11.21
N GLU A 214 -7.17 -6.46 11.52
CA GLU A 214 -7.65 -5.87 12.78
C GLU A 214 -7.10 -6.62 14.00
N ASP A 215 -7.08 -7.95 13.95
CA ASP A 215 -6.56 -8.80 15.02
C ASP A 215 -5.04 -8.60 15.17
N ILE A 216 -4.28 -8.67 14.06
CA ILE A 216 -2.82 -8.41 14.07
C ILE A 216 -2.50 -7.02 14.62
N GLN A 217 -3.23 -5.98 14.20
CA GLN A 217 -3.04 -4.60 14.67
C GLN A 217 -3.35 -4.47 16.16
N GLY A 218 -4.43 -5.11 16.63
CA GLY A 218 -4.78 -5.15 18.04
C GLY A 218 -3.69 -5.81 18.88
N GLU A 219 -3.17 -6.95 18.43
CA GLU A 219 -2.08 -7.65 19.11
C GLU A 219 -0.81 -6.78 19.22
N VAL A 220 -0.41 -6.11 18.13
CA VAL A 220 0.76 -5.19 18.14
C VAL A 220 0.54 -4.01 19.06
N GLN A 221 -0.64 -3.39 19.00
CA GLN A 221 -0.96 -2.24 19.86
C GLN A 221 -0.95 -2.63 21.33
N ASP A 222 -1.58 -3.75 21.68
CA ASP A 222 -1.60 -4.28 23.04
C ASP A 222 -0.17 -4.54 23.55
N PHE A 223 0.73 -5.03 22.69
CA PHE A 223 2.13 -5.20 23.08
C PHE A 223 2.84 -3.87 23.31
N ARG A 224 2.73 -2.92 22.37
CA ARG A 224 3.37 -1.59 22.46
C ARG A 224 2.91 -0.80 23.68
N ASP A 225 1.64 -0.96 24.09
CA ASP A 225 1.10 -0.30 25.26
C ASP A 225 1.59 -0.92 26.58
N ASN A 226 1.98 -2.21 26.59
CA ASN A 226 2.29 -2.96 27.80
C ASN A 226 3.79 -3.30 27.99
N TYR A 227 4.63 -3.18 26.96
CA TYR A 227 6.05 -3.51 27.02
C TYR A 227 6.91 -2.37 26.47
N SER A 228 7.85 -1.92 27.31
CA SER A 228 8.84 -0.90 26.93
C SER A 228 9.91 -1.53 26.04
N SER A 229 10.31 -0.79 24.99
CA SER A 229 11.28 -1.14 23.94
C SER A 229 12.46 -1.97 24.45
N MET A 230 12.78 -3.06 23.76
CA MET A 230 14.00 -3.81 23.99
C MET A 230 15.10 -3.18 23.11
N GLU A 231 16.03 -2.48 23.74
CA GLU A 231 17.21 -1.92 23.06
C GLU A 231 18.21 -3.06 22.78
N PRO A 232 18.93 -3.03 21.63
CA PRO A 232 19.95 -4.03 21.33
C PRO A 232 21.10 -3.96 22.35
N ILE A 233 21.69 -5.13 22.66
CA ILE A 233 22.82 -5.20 23.59
C ILE A 233 24.10 -4.92 22.80
N ILE A 234 24.78 -3.81 23.14
CA ILE A 234 26.06 -3.44 22.55
C ILE A 234 27.19 -4.02 23.39
N GLU A 235 27.99 -4.93 22.83
CA GLU A 235 29.20 -5.44 23.48
C GLU A 235 30.46 -4.94 22.77
N THR A 236 31.43 -4.44 23.55
CA THR A 236 32.76 -4.09 23.06
C THR A 236 33.75 -5.17 23.48
N THR A 237 34.46 -5.78 22.53
CA THR A 237 35.50 -6.76 22.84
C THR A 237 36.68 -6.10 23.56
N PRO A 238 37.51 -6.87 24.29
CA PRO A 238 38.74 -6.37 24.89
C PRO A 238 39.73 -5.75 23.87
N GLN A 239 39.55 -6.03 22.57
CA GLN A 239 40.32 -5.51 21.45
C GLN A 239 39.72 -4.24 20.84
N GLY A 240 38.57 -3.76 21.34
CA GLY A 240 37.91 -2.54 20.87
C GLY A 240 36.96 -2.72 19.69
N GLU A 241 36.63 -3.96 19.31
CA GLU A 241 35.63 -4.22 18.28
C GLU A 241 34.23 -4.16 18.91
N VAL A 242 33.34 -3.34 18.34
CA VAL A 242 31.95 -3.20 18.78
C VAL A 242 31.08 -4.15 17.96
N TYR A 243 30.37 -5.06 18.61
CA TYR A 243 29.36 -5.90 17.97
C TYR A 243 27.99 -5.54 18.50
N GLU A 244 27.04 -5.29 17.59
CA GLU A 244 25.62 -5.17 17.92
C GLU A 244 25.04 -6.60 17.98
N TYR A 245 24.56 -7.00 19.16
CA TYR A 245 23.93 -8.30 19.34
C TYR A 245 22.43 -8.17 19.06
N LEU A 246 21.96 -8.83 17.99
CA LEU A 246 20.58 -8.75 17.52
C LEU A 246 19.79 -9.97 18.01
N GLU A 247 18.89 -9.75 18.96
CA GLU A 247 17.92 -10.73 19.43
C GLU A 247 16.53 -10.43 18.89
N TYR A 248 15.73 -11.48 18.72
CA TYR A 248 14.36 -11.32 18.25
C TYR A 248 13.56 -10.44 19.21
N ASN A 249 12.86 -9.48 18.63
CA ASN A 249 11.92 -8.62 19.34
C ASN A 249 10.52 -9.22 19.34
N TYR A 250 9.58 -8.47 19.89
CA TYR A 250 8.19 -8.88 20.02
C TYR A 250 7.48 -9.19 18.69
N ILE A 251 7.84 -8.51 17.60
CA ILE A 251 7.25 -8.76 16.28
C ILE A 251 7.60 -10.19 15.81
N ALA A 252 8.85 -10.60 16.02
CA ALA A 252 9.29 -11.94 15.70
C ALA A 252 8.56 -12.99 16.54
N ASP A 253 8.53 -12.81 17.86
CA ASP A 253 7.86 -13.75 18.79
C ASP A 253 6.38 -13.95 18.45
N MET A 254 5.69 -12.90 18.02
CA MET A 254 4.25 -12.94 17.78
C MET A 254 3.86 -13.56 16.43
N PHE A 255 4.69 -13.34 15.40
CA PHE A 255 4.24 -13.52 14.02
C PHE A 255 5.13 -14.40 13.16
N LEU A 256 6.38 -14.69 13.55
CA LEU A 256 7.29 -15.49 12.74
C LEU A 256 6.80 -16.93 12.54
N GLU A 257 6.14 -17.51 13.55
CA GLU A 257 5.51 -18.84 13.43
C GLU A 257 4.30 -18.86 12.49
N ARG A 258 3.59 -17.72 12.34
CA ARG A 258 2.44 -17.60 11.42
C ARG A 258 2.92 -17.50 9.98
N ASN A 259 4.04 -16.82 9.74
CA ASN A 259 4.65 -16.70 8.44
C ASN A 259 6.17 -16.50 8.55
N SER A 260 6.92 -17.49 8.04
CA SER A 260 8.39 -17.48 8.05
C SER A 260 9.01 -16.43 7.12
N ASP A 261 8.24 -15.88 6.18
CA ASP A 261 8.71 -14.80 5.30
C ASP A 261 8.57 -13.41 5.97
N LEU A 262 8.11 -13.33 7.22
CA LEU A 262 8.07 -12.06 7.98
C LEU A 262 9.47 -11.50 8.16
N ILE A 263 9.65 -10.22 7.82
CA ILE A 263 10.92 -9.49 8.03
C ILE A 263 10.75 -8.24 8.89
N GLY A 264 9.51 -7.83 9.17
CA GLY A 264 9.26 -6.63 9.95
C GLY A 264 7.79 -6.22 10.01
N TYR A 265 7.55 -5.00 10.46
CA TYR A 265 6.23 -4.39 10.61
C TYR A 265 6.29 -2.90 10.30
N VAL A 266 5.43 -2.41 9.40
CA VAL A 266 5.38 -1.00 9.03
C VAL A 266 4.18 -0.31 9.66
N THR A 267 4.40 0.85 10.27
CA THR A 267 3.35 1.68 10.86
C THR A 267 3.52 3.13 10.43
N ILE A 268 2.41 3.80 10.15
CA ILE A 268 2.34 5.27 10.08
C ILE A 268 1.28 5.68 11.09
N GLU A 269 1.74 6.23 12.22
CA GLU A 269 0.91 6.54 13.38
C GLU A 269 -0.29 7.41 13.02
N GLY A 270 -1.47 7.07 13.57
CA GLY A 270 -2.72 7.76 13.28
C GLY A 270 -3.32 7.49 11.89
N THR A 271 -2.79 6.54 11.13
CA THR A 271 -3.31 6.13 9.83
C THR A 271 -3.70 4.65 9.80
N PRO A 272 -4.45 4.19 8.77
CA PRO A 272 -4.68 2.75 8.56
C PRO A 272 -3.44 1.93 8.16
N VAL A 273 -2.26 2.55 7.99
CA VAL A 273 -1.02 1.84 7.67
C VAL A 273 -0.41 1.28 8.95
N SER A 274 -0.66 0.00 9.18
CA SER A 274 -0.13 -0.77 10.31
C SER A 274 -0.20 -2.24 9.90
N TYR A 275 0.89 -2.78 9.36
CA TYR A 275 0.90 -4.09 8.69
C TYR A 275 2.22 -4.83 8.86
N PRO A 276 2.21 -6.17 8.95
CA PRO A 276 3.43 -6.97 8.82
C PRO A 276 4.01 -6.80 7.42
N VAL A 277 5.34 -6.76 7.34
CA VAL A 277 6.11 -6.71 6.10
C VAL A 277 6.74 -8.09 5.91
N VAL A 278 6.43 -8.71 4.77
CA VAL A 278 6.98 -10.00 4.38
C VAL A 278 7.93 -9.87 3.20
N GLN A 279 8.84 -10.82 3.03
CA GLN A 279 9.74 -10.87 1.89
C GLN A 279 9.99 -12.31 1.48
N ARG A 280 9.58 -12.65 0.26
CA ARG A 280 9.87 -13.96 -0.32
C ARG A 280 11.20 -13.88 -1.06
N LYS A 281 12.26 -14.46 -0.52
CA LYS A 281 13.52 -14.65 -1.24
C LYS A 281 13.44 -15.86 -2.17
N SER A 282 14.25 -15.86 -3.23
CA SER A 282 14.50 -17.01 -4.10
C SER A 282 15.97 -17.39 -4.01
N THR A 283 16.27 -18.69 -4.04
CA THR A 283 17.65 -19.18 -4.19
C THR A 283 18.20 -18.98 -5.60
N ASP A 284 17.32 -18.74 -6.57
CA ASP A 284 17.68 -18.33 -7.93
C ASP A 284 17.42 -16.82 -8.09
N PRO A 285 18.46 -15.99 -8.29
CA PRO A 285 18.33 -14.53 -8.40
C PRO A 285 17.56 -14.08 -9.65
N ASN A 286 17.35 -14.97 -10.63
CA ASN A 286 16.58 -14.67 -11.84
C ASN A 286 15.07 -14.89 -11.68
N ILE A 287 14.63 -15.41 -10.53
CA ILE A 287 13.22 -15.59 -10.22
C ILE A 287 12.73 -14.37 -9.47
N ASN A 288 11.89 -13.58 -10.13
CA ASN A 288 11.14 -12.54 -9.46
C ASN A 288 10.05 -13.16 -8.57
N THR A 289 10.15 -12.92 -7.27
CA THR A 289 9.21 -13.42 -6.25
C THR A 289 8.26 -12.36 -5.70
N ASN A 290 8.32 -11.12 -6.20
CA ASN A 290 7.45 -10.03 -5.76
C ASN A 290 5.95 -10.34 -5.99
N ASP A 291 5.62 -11.19 -6.97
CA ASP A 291 4.23 -11.59 -7.25
C ASP A 291 3.63 -12.51 -6.17
N TYR A 292 4.44 -13.15 -5.32
CA TYR A 292 3.96 -14.16 -4.37
C TYR A 292 2.95 -13.59 -3.36
N TYR A 293 3.25 -12.41 -2.81
CA TYR A 293 2.41 -11.71 -1.83
C TYR A 293 1.45 -10.69 -2.44
N LEU A 294 1.46 -10.54 -3.76
CA LEU A 294 0.49 -9.71 -4.47
C LEU A 294 -0.94 -10.25 -4.31
N TYR A 295 -1.12 -11.57 -4.16
CA TYR A 295 -2.42 -12.23 -4.03
C TYR A 295 -2.50 -13.16 -2.82
N ARG A 296 -1.71 -12.92 -1.78
CA ARG A 296 -1.70 -13.70 -0.53
C ARG A 296 -1.71 -12.80 0.69
N ALA A 297 -2.56 -13.11 1.65
CA ALA A 297 -2.56 -12.45 2.94
C ALA A 297 -1.41 -12.96 3.82
N PHE A 298 -1.24 -12.34 5.00
CA PHE A 298 -0.18 -12.69 5.93
C PHE A 298 -0.22 -14.17 6.38
N ASP A 299 -1.41 -14.75 6.55
CA ASP A 299 -1.65 -16.16 6.92
C ASP A 299 -1.51 -17.14 5.75
N LEU A 300 -0.92 -16.70 4.63
CA LEU A 300 -0.70 -17.46 3.38
C LEU A 300 -1.97 -17.83 2.60
N SER A 301 -3.15 -17.39 3.07
CA SER A 301 -4.41 -17.59 2.33
C SER A 301 -4.45 -16.73 1.05
N GLU A 302 -5.12 -17.24 0.01
CA GLU A 302 -5.33 -16.44 -1.21
C GLU A 302 -6.19 -15.21 -0.90
N ASN A 303 -5.73 -14.04 -1.34
CA ASN A 303 -6.37 -12.79 -1.01
C ASN A 303 -6.08 -11.70 -2.03
N ARG A 304 -7.11 -11.03 -2.57
CA ARG A 304 -6.94 -9.96 -3.56
C ARG A 304 -6.32 -8.68 -2.99
N ALA A 305 -6.40 -8.48 -1.68
CA ALA A 305 -5.73 -7.35 -1.02
C ALA A 305 -4.24 -7.60 -0.80
N GLY A 306 -3.77 -8.84 -0.94
CA GLY A 306 -2.38 -9.24 -0.74
C GLY A 306 -1.86 -8.97 0.67
N CYS A 307 -0.54 -8.81 0.77
CA CYS A 307 0.17 -8.38 1.97
C CYS A 307 1.05 -7.16 1.63
N ILE A 308 1.55 -6.46 2.65
CA ILE A 308 2.67 -5.52 2.46
C ILE A 308 3.95 -6.36 2.36
N PHE A 309 4.75 -6.13 1.32
CA PHE A 309 5.95 -6.93 1.08
C PHE A 309 7.13 -6.08 0.60
N MET A 310 8.33 -6.43 0.99
CA MET A 310 9.56 -5.80 0.51
C MET A 310 10.05 -6.47 -0.79
N ASP A 311 10.67 -5.70 -1.68
CA ASP A 311 11.28 -6.23 -2.89
C ASP A 311 12.27 -7.35 -2.55
N TYR A 312 12.22 -8.45 -3.28
CA TYR A 312 13.09 -9.61 -3.04
C TYR A 312 14.59 -9.29 -3.11
N ARG A 313 14.97 -8.24 -3.84
CA ARG A 313 16.36 -7.79 -4.02
C ARG A 313 16.89 -6.99 -2.82
N CYS A 314 16.02 -6.38 -2.02
CA CYS A 314 16.44 -5.62 -0.85
C CYS A 314 17.05 -6.51 0.23
N HIS A 315 18.11 -6.05 0.88
CA HIS A 315 18.62 -6.63 2.12
C HIS A 315 18.11 -5.80 3.31
N PHE A 316 17.52 -6.45 4.31
CA PHE A 316 17.01 -5.78 5.51
C PHE A 316 17.13 -6.69 6.73
N ASP A 317 18.02 -6.32 7.65
CA ASP A 317 18.33 -7.01 8.90
C ASP A 317 18.42 -8.53 8.74
N GLU A 318 19.20 -8.97 7.75
CA GLU A 318 19.51 -10.38 7.57
C GLU A 318 20.51 -10.81 8.65
N VAL A 319 20.04 -11.55 9.65
CA VAL A 319 20.82 -11.93 10.84
C VAL A 319 21.03 -13.44 10.91
N VAL A 320 22.27 -13.85 11.18
CA VAL A 320 22.65 -15.24 11.47
C VAL A 320 23.54 -15.25 12.71
N GLY A 321 23.22 -16.11 13.68
CA GLY A 321 24.00 -16.20 14.92
C GLY A 321 24.09 -14.85 15.67
N ASN A 322 22.95 -14.13 15.74
CA ASN A 322 22.81 -12.83 16.41
C ASN A 322 23.62 -11.69 15.79
N ARG A 323 24.14 -11.87 14.58
CA ARG A 323 24.89 -10.85 13.84
C ARG A 323 24.30 -10.63 12.46
N ARG A 324 24.25 -9.37 12.04
CA ARG A 324 23.88 -9.01 10.67
C ARG A 324 24.96 -9.55 9.71
N VAL A 325 24.54 -10.29 8.68
CA VAL A 325 25.44 -10.92 7.71
C VAL A 325 25.60 -10.14 6.41
N VAL A 326 24.64 -9.27 6.09
CA VAL A 326 24.66 -8.40 4.91
C VAL A 326 24.17 -7.02 5.32
N ASP A 327 24.82 -5.98 4.83
CA ASP A 327 24.35 -4.62 5.06
C ASP A 327 22.99 -4.39 4.43
N ASN A 328 22.18 -3.55 5.07
CA ASN A 328 20.86 -3.22 4.54
C ASN A 328 21.03 -2.43 3.24
N SER A 329 20.13 -2.65 2.28
CA SER A 329 20.14 -1.86 1.05
C SER A 329 19.97 -0.38 1.36
N GLU A 330 20.60 0.48 0.56
CA GLU A 330 20.53 1.94 0.77
C GLU A 330 19.13 2.50 0.46
N ASN A 331 18.32 1.81 -0.34
CA ASN A 331 16.91 2.10 -0.57
C ASN A 331 16.05 0.83 -0.37
N LEU A 332 15.29 0.80 0.73
CA LEU A 332 14.34 -0.26 1.02
C LEU A 332 13.03 -0.03 0.26
N LEU A 333 12.67 -0.95 -0.62
CA LEU A 333 11.48 -0.81 -1.46
C LEU A 333 10.35 -1.72 -0.94
N VAL A 334 9.27 -1.10 -0.48
CA VAL A 334 8.12 -1.79 0.11
C VAL A 334 6.88 -1.55 -0.73
N TYR A 335 6.22 -2.64 -1.13
CA TYR A 335 5.05 -2.66 -1.97
C TYR A 335 3.77 -2.93 -1.17
N GLY A 336 2.67 -2.34 -1.65
CA GLY A 336 1.35 -2.64 -1.14
C GLY A 336 0.25 -2.21 -2.10
N HIS A 337 -0.89 -2.90 -2.07
CA HIS A 337 -2.04 -2.56 -2.92
C HIS A 337 -2.66 -1.20 -2.54
N ASN A 338 -3.07 -0.43 -3.54
CA ASN A 338 -3.89 0.78 -3.34
C ASN A 338 -5.36 0.40 -3.29
N MET A 339 -5.81 -0.05 -2.13
CA MET A 339 -7.20 -0.49 -1.98
C MET A 339 -8.18 0.69 -1.88
N ASN A 340 -9.31 0.58 -2.58
CA ASN A 340 -10.36 1.62 -2.57
C ASN A 340 -10.95 1.90 -1.18
N ASN A 341 -11.00 0.89 -0.33
CA ASN A 341 -11.44 0.99 1.07
C ASN A 341 -10.37 1.58 2.02
N LYS A 342 -9.24 2.05 1.48
CA LYS A 342 -8.10 2.62 2.22
C LYS A 342 -7.30 1.63 3.08
N SER A 343 -7.52 0.32 2.96
CA SER A 343 -6.62 -0.68 3.58
C SER A 343 -5.32 -0.82 2.78
N MET A 344 -4.36 -1.55 3.32
CA MET A 344 -3.01 -1.69 2.76
C MET A 344 -2.40 -0.29 2.55
N PHE A 345 -1.84 0.00 1.38
CA PHE A 345 -1.34 1.33 1.02
C PHE A 345 -2.40 2.24 0.40
N GLY A 346 -3.66 1.84 0.42
CA GLY A 346 -4.76 2.63 -0.14
C GLY A 346 -5.03 3.96 0.58
N SER A 347 -4.57 4.12 1.82
CA SER A 347 -4.63 5.37 2.57
C SER A 347 -3.52 6.36 2.19
N LEU A 348 -2.42 5.93 1.56
CA LEU A 348 -1.31 6.81 1.18
C LEU A 348 -1.74 7.93 0.22
N LYS A 349 -2.81 7.72 -0.56
CA LYS A 349 -3.37 8.79 -1.40
C LYS A 349 -3.80 10.03 -0.64
N ASN A 350 -4.06 9.91 0.67
CA ASN A 350 -4.40 11.06 1.51
C ASN A 350 -3.26 12.09 1.58
N TYR A 351 -1.99 11.69 1.39
CA TYR A 351 -0.86 12.61 1.37
C TYR A 351 -0.98 13.69 0.29
N TYR A 352 -1.69 13.43 -0.81
CA TYR A 352 -1.90 14.44 -1.86
C TYR A 352 -3.36 14.92 -1.99
N THR A 353 -4.31 14.30 -1.28
CA THR A 353 -5.72 14.74 -1.29
C THR A 353 -6.12 15.55 -0.05
N ASP A 354 -5.34 15.52 1.03
CA ASP A 354 -5.56 16.27 2.26
C ASP A 354 -4.24 16.93 2.72
N TYR A 355 -4.16 18.25 2.60
CA TYR A 355 -2.95 19.02 2.93
C TYR A 355 -2.55 18.98 4.40
N SER A 356 -3.46 18.59 5.30
CA SER A 356 -3.15 18.39 6.72
C SER A 356 -2.56 17.00 7.01
N TYR A 357 -2.70 16.06 6.07
CA TYR A 357 -2.32 14.67 6.30
C TYR A 357 -0.83 14.49 6.52
N TYR A 358 0.02 15.11 5.69
CA TYR A 358 1.47 15.06 5.86
C TYR A 358 1.90 15.60 7.23
N LYS A 359 1.40 16.79 7.60
CA LYS A 359 1.73 17.42 8.89
C LYS A 359 1.41 16.54 10.09
N ASN A 360 0.33 15.77 10.03
CA ASN A 360 -0.09 14.89 11.12
C ASN A 360 0.63 13.53 11.10
N HIS A 361 1.16 13.12 9.94
CA HIS A 361 1.71 11.78 9.72
C HIS A 361 3.03 11.82 8.93
N PRO A 362 4.07 12.57 9.35
CA PRO A 362 5.29 12.71 8.54
C PRO A 362 6.31 11.58 8.73
N ILE A 363 6.10 10.71 9.73
CA ILE A 363 7.03 9.65 10.14
C ILE A 363 6.46 8.28 9.80
N ILE A 364 7.32 7.44 9.23
CA ILE A 364 7.08 6.01 9.04
C ILE A 364 7.94 5.25 10.05
N THR A 365 7.32 4.38 10.83
CA THR A 365 8.02 3.43 11.68
C THR A 365 8.12 2.09 10.95
N LEU A 366 9.33 1.54 10.86
CA LEU A 366 9.59 0.22 10.34
C LEU A 366 10.30 -0.58 11.43
N ASP A 367 9.58 -1.51 12.05
CA ASP A 367 10.18 -2.49 12.95
C ASP A 367 10.78 -3.61 12.10
N SER A 368 12.05 -3.94 12.29
CA SER A 368 12.56 -5.25 11.87
C SER A 368 12.20 -6.31 12.91
N LEU A 369 12.69 -7.52 12.72
CA LEU A 369 12.60 -8.57 13.73
C LEU A 369 13.48 -8.31 14.97
N TYR A 370 14.30 -7.24 14.98
CA TYR A 370 15.29 -6.99 16.03
C TYR A 370 15.19 -5.58 16.60
N LYS A 371 14.96 -4.56 15.76
CA LYS A 371 14.93 -3.15 16.20
C LYS A 371 13.93 -2.30 15.43
N THR A 372 13.70 -1.11 15.95
CA THR A 372 12.76 -0.14 15.38
C THR A 372 13.53 0.96 14.65
N TYR A 373 13.09 1.27 13.42
CA TYR A 373 13.61 2.37 12.61
C TYR A 373 12.52 3.41 12.38
N TYR A 374 12.92 4.69 12.38
CA TYR A 374 12.04 5.81 12.08
C TYR A 374 12.52 6.49 10.79
N TYR A 375 11.60 6.79 9.88
CA TYR A 375 11.89 7.43 8.61
C TYR A 375 11.05 8.69 8.43
N LYS A 376 11.67 9.80 8.04
CA LYS A 376 11.01 11.09 7.76
C LYS A 376 10.68 11.17 6.28
N ILE A 377 9.41 11.38 5.95
CA ILE A 377 8.95 11.50 4.57
C ILE A 377 9.48 12.82 3.99
N PHE A 378 10.28 12.74 2.93
CA PHE A 378 10.83 13.91 2.23
C PHE A 378 10.21 14.11 0.85
N ALA A 379 9.62 13.08 0.23
CA ALA A 379 8.98 13.23 -1.08
C ALA A 379 7.74 12.34 -1.25
N ILE A 380 6.66 12.93 -1.77
CA ILE A 380 5.44 12.22 -2.19
C ILE A 380 5.15 12.60 -3.62
N PHE A 381 5.07 11.63 -4.53
CA PHE A 381 4.90 11.92 -5.95
C PHE A 381 4.25 10.79 -6.75
N ILE A 382 3.85 11.12 -7.97
CA ILE A 382 3.26 10.18 -8.91
C ILE A 382 4.23 9.98 -10.08
N VAL A 383 4.47 8.74 -10.46
CA VAL A 383 5.21 8.36 -11.67
C VAL A 383 4.30 7.58 -12.61
N ASP A 384 4.61 7.63 -13.91
CA ASP A 384 4.04 6.72 -14.89
C ASP A 384 4.96 5.51 -15.03
N GLY A 385 4.52 4.33 -14.61
CA GLY A 385 5.32 3.11 -14.66
C GLY A 385 5.64 2.64 -16.09
N ALA A 386 4.86 3.10 -17.09
CA ALA A 386 5.08 2.75 -18.48
C ALA A 386 6.14 3.65 -19.16
N ASP A 387 6.47 4.81 -18.58
CA ASP A 387 7.44 5.74 -19.14
C ASP A 387 8.85 5.48 -18.60
N THR A 388 9.68 4.86 -19.42
CA THR A 388 11.05 4.48 -19.07
C THR A 388 12.13 5.25 -19.82
N THR A 389 11.76 6.13 -20.77
CA THR A 389 12.73 6.73 -21.71
C THR A 389 12.63 8.25 -21.84
N SER A 390 11.54 8.87 -21.40
CA SER A 390 11.39 10.31 -21.51
C SER A 390 12.14 11.05 -20.39
N GLU A 391 12.26 12.37 -20.52
CA GLU A 391 12.75 13.24 -19.44
C GLU A 391 11.87 13.24 -18.18
N TYR A 392 10.62 12.76 -18.29
CA TYR A 392 9.65 12.61 -17.21
C TYR A 392 9.74 11.24 -16.53
N ALA A 393 10.48 10.29 -17.11
CA ALA A 393 10.70 8.96 -16.53
C ALA A 393 11.47 9.05 -15.21
N PHE A 394 11.13 8.15 -14.29
CA PHE A 394 11.89 7.94 -13.07
C PHE A 394 11.77 6.49 -12.61
N ASP A 395 12.83 5.71 -12.84
CA ASP A 395 12.93 4.31 -12.42
C ASP A 395 13.29 4.21 -10.93
N CYS A 396 12.31 4.49 -10.07
CA CYS A 396 12.49 4.43 -8.62
C CYS A 396 12.40 3.02 -8.04
N TRP A 397 12.09 1.99 -8.84
CA TRP A 397 11.85 0.62 -8.36
C TRP A 397 12.93 -0.40 -8.76
N ASN A 398 14.00 0.05 -9.42
CA ASN A 398 15.18 -0.78 -9.74
C ASN A 398 16.48 -0.26 -9.12
N THR A 399 16.42 0.76 -8.26
CA THR A 399 17.59 1.33 -7.58
C THR A 399 17.52 1.01 -6.09
N PHE A 400 18.44 0.16 -5.64
CA PHE A 400 18.51 -0.33 -4.25
C PHE A 400 19.75 0.16 -3.52
N ASP A 401 20.86 0.30 -4.24
CA ASP A 401 22.17 0.70 -3.74
C ASP A 401 22.80 1.65 -4.77
N PHE A 402 23.70 2.52 -4.30
CA PHE A 402 24.32 3.60 -5.07
C PHE A 402 25.84 3.43 -5.07
N GLU A 403 26.46 3.56 -6.24
CA GLU A 403 27.93 3.42 -6.33
C GLU A 403 28.66 4.69 -5.88
N THR A 404 28.00 5.85 -5.99
CA THR A 404 28.58 7.16 -5.74
C THR A 404 27.59 8.14 -5.11
N GLU A 405 28.14 9.14 -4.42
CA GLU A 405 27.39 10.29 -3.90
C GLU A 405 26.63 11.04 -5.01
N GLU A 406 27.21 11.18 -6.20
CA GLU A 406 26.55 11.80 -7.36
C GLU A 406 25.30 11.04 -7.78
N GLU A 407 25.36 9.69 -7.80
CA GLU A 407 24.22 8.84 -8.13
C GLU A 407 23.09 8.95 -7.09
N PHE A 408 23.46 8.89 -5.80
CA PHE A 408 22.52 9.07 -4.71
C PHE A 408 21.83 10.44 -4.77
N LEU A 409 22.61 11.52 -4.88
CA LEU A 409 22.09 12.89 -4.94
C LEU A 409 21.24 13.09 -6.20
N ALA A 410 21.61 12.50 -7.34
CA ALA A 410 20.79 12.52 -8.54
C ALA A 410 19.43 11.83 -8.32
N TYR A 411 19.42 10.68 -7.64
CA TYR A 411 18.20 9.93 -7.33
C TYR A 411 17.26 10.70 -6.39
N VAL A 412 17.76 11.20 -5.25
CA VAL A 412 16.92 11.94 -4.28
C VAL A 412 16.48 13.30 -4.82
N ASN A 413 17.28 13.94 -5.68
CA ASN A 413 16.87 15.16 -6.38
C ASN A 413 15.83 14.89 -7.47
N ASN A 414 15.88 13.72 -8.12
CA ASN A 414 14.83 13.29 -9.06
C ASN A 414 13.47 13.15 -8.35
N ALA A 415 13.48 12.58 -7.13
CA ALA A 415 12.31 12.54 -6.24
C ALA A 415 11.88 13.94 -5.77
N LYS A 416 12.82 14.79 -5.34
CA LYS A 416 12.54 16.17 -4.88
C LYS A 416 11.84 17.01 -5.96
N LYS A 417 12.27 16.92 -7.23
CA LYS A 417 11.63 17.61 -8.36
C LYS A 417 10.17 17.21 -8.55
N ARG A 418 9.81 15.98 -8.20
CA ARG A 418 8.47 15.40 -8.37
C ARG A 418 7.60 15.55 -7.13
N ASN A 419 8.20 15.94 -6.01
CA ASN A 419 7.52 16.02 -4.73
C ASN A 419 6.36 17.02 -4.79
N MET A 420 5.15 16.54 -4.52
CA MET A 420 3.90 17.29 -4.59
C MET A 420 3.71 18.23 -3.37
N MET A 421 4.55 18.12 -2.35
CA MET A 421 4.46 18.87 -1.09
C MET A 421 5.79 19.53 -0.75
N LYS A 422 5.78 20.84 -0.46
CA LYS A 422 6.94 21.52 0.11
C LYS A 422 7.11 21.08 1.57
N ASN A 423 8.30 20.62 1.90
CA ASN A 423 8.78 20.33 3.25
C ASN A 423 10.25 20.78 3.33
N GLU A 424 10.79 20.82 4.55
CA GLU A 424 12.17 21.23 4.81
C GLU A 424 13.02 20.04 5.29
N VAL A 425 12.61 18.80 4.97
CA VAL A 425 13.37 17.60 5.31
C VAL A 425 14.60 17.54 4.41
N ASP A 426 15.77 17.54 5.03
CA ASP A 426 17.03 17.35 4.34
C ASP A 426 17.30 15.88 4.04
N VAL A 427 18.10 15.64 3.01
CA VAL A 427 18.58 14.32 2.62
C VAL A 427 20.05 14.46 2.26
N THR A 428 20.91 13.70 2.91
CA THR A 428 22.35 13.70 2.69
C THR A 428 22.83 12.33 2.25
N TYR A 429 23.94 12.29 1.51
CA TYR A 429 24.56 11.02 1.14
C TYR A 429 24.86 10.16 2.38
N GLY A 430 24.52 8.87 2.29
CA GLY A 430 24.59 7.91 3.38
C GLY A 430 23.31 7.77 4.21
N ASP A 431 22.31 8.64 4.02
CA ASP A 431 20.99 8.41 4.61
C ASP A 431 20.33 7.19 3.94
N GLN A 432 19.92 6.19 4.72
CA GLN A 432 19.14 5.08 4.20
C GLN A 432 17.73 5.55 3.82
N LEU A 433 17.29 5.21 2.61
CA LEU A 433 15.98 5.52 2.07
C LEU A 433 14.98 4.38 2.31
N LEU A 434 13.71 4.75 2.46
CA LEU A 434 12.56 3.86 2.45
C LEU A 434 11.56 4.37 1.42
N THR A 435 11.22 3.52 0.46
CA THR A 435 10.28 3.82 -0.62
C THR A 435 9.04 2.95 -0.47
N LEU A 436 7.90 3.57 -0.15
CA LEU A 436 6.59 2.91 -0.23
C LEU A 436 6.02 3.08 -1.63
N TYR A 437 5.73 1.96 -2.30
CA TYR A 437 5.31 1.89 -3.69
C TYR A 437 3.90 1.30 -3.79
N THR A 438 2.98 2.02 -4.43
CA THR A 438 1.60 1.54 -4.63
C THR A 438 1.01 2.01 -5.96
N CYS A 439 0.05 1.27 -6.51
CA CYS A 439 -0.67 1.67 -7.72
C CYS A 439 -1.42 2.99 -7.52
N ASN A 440 -1.62 3.77 -8.58
CA ASN A 440 -2.43 4.98 -8.56
C ASN A 440 -3.36 4.99 -9.78
N GLY A 441 -4.64 5.25 -9.57
CA GLY A 441 -5.65 5.23 -10.63
C GLY A 441 -5.71 6.49 -11.51
N MET A 442 -4.72 7.40 -11.43
CA MET A 442 -4.69 8.61 -12.25
C MET A 442 -4.27 8.35 -13.70
N LEU A 443 -3.45 7.33 -13.95
CA LEU A 443 -3.09 6.82 -15.28
C LEU A 443 -3.19 5.29 -15.25
N ASP A 444 -3.21 4.66 -16.42
CA ASP A 444 -3.33 3.20 -16.53
C ASP A 444 -2.22 2.45 -15.76
N ASP A 445 -1.00 3.00 -15.75
CA ASP A 445 0.15 2.44 -15.01
C ASP A 445 0.77 3.41 -13.99
N ALA A 446 0.01 4.40 -13.52
CA ALA A 446 0.52 5.34 -12.53
C ALA A 446 0.83 4.65 -11.18
N LYS A 447 1.86 5.15 -10.51
CA LYS A 447 2.30 4.71 -9.18
C LYS A 447 2.40 5.90 -8.26
N LEU A 448 1.89 5.75 -7.04
CA LEU A 448 2.11 6.67 -5.96
C LEU A 448 3.34 6.20 -5.18
N ILE A 449 4.28 7.10 -5.02
CA ILE A 449 5.54 6.88 -4.33
C ILE A 449 5.57 7.78 -3.09
N VAL A 450 5.88 7.20 -1.94
CA VAL A 450 6.21 7.92 -0.70
C VAL A 450 7.64 7.54 -0.34
N MET A 451 8.56 8.49 -0.45
CA MET A 451 9.96 8.32 -0.08
C MET A 451 10.25 9.01 1.24
N ALA A 452 10.96 8.29 2.09
CA ALA A 452 11.41 8.74 3.38
C ALA A 452 12.89 8.41 3.57
N ARG A 453 13.57 9.13 4.45
CA ARG A 453 14.96 8.86 4.83
C ARG A 453 15.03 8.55 6.32
N MET A 454 15.94 7.68 6.72
CA MET A 454 16.08 7.26 8.11
C MET A 454 16.40 8.48 8.99
N MET A 455 15.80 8.52 10.17
CA MET A 455 16.14 9.51 11.18
C MET A 455 17.57 9.29 11.67
N ARG A 456 18.32 10.39 11.78
CA ARG A 456 19.68 10.35 12.32
C ARG A 456 19.60 10.32 13.85
N GLU A 457 20.67 9.86 14.49
CA GLU A 457 20.76 9.86 15.96
C GLU A 457 20.56 11.29 16.52
N ASP A 458 19.81 11.40 17.62
CA ASP A 458 19.46 12.65 18.31
C ASP A 458 18.68 13.71 17.50
N GLU A 459 18.16 13.34 16.32
CA GLU A 459 17.36 14.25 15.51
C GLU A 459 15.93 14.43 16.06
N ASP A 460 15.43 15.66 16.07
CA ASP A 460 14.03 15.94 16.39
C ASP A 460 13.10 15.33 15.29
N PRO A 461 12.18 14.42 15.66
CA PRO A 461 11.23 13.83 14.71
C PRO A 461 10.40 14.87 13.96
N THR A 462 10.15 16.02 14.57
CA THR A 462 9.31 17.06 13.98
C THR A 462 10.06 18.01 13.07
N ASP A 463 11.40 18.04 13.13
CA ASP A 463 12.20 19.00 12.36
C ASP A 463 11.98 18.86 10.85
N GLY A 464 11.84 19.96 10.14
CA GLY A 464 11.52 19.98 8.70
C GLY A 464 10.15 19.42 8.26
N THR A 465 9.41 18.74 9.15
CA THR A 465 8.11 18.10 8.84
C THR A 465 6.89 18.99 9.15
N GLN A 466 7.09 20.07 9.91
CA GLN A 466 5.98 20.92 10.38
C GLN A 466 5.38 21.80 9.28
N PHE A 467 6.15 22.04 8.21
CA PHE A 467 5.73 22.80 7.04
C PHE A 467 5.21 21.85 5.96
N SER A 468 4.00 22.12 5.50
CA SER A 468 3.28 21.28 4.54
C SER A 468 2.44 22.19 3.67
N GLU A 469 2.99 22.59 2.52
CA GLU A 469 2.28 23.36 1.50
C GLU A 469 2.31 22.61 0.17
N PRO A 470 1.29 22.76 -0.69
CA PRO A 470 1.34 22.20 -2.03
C PRO A 470 2.55 22.75 -2.79
N ASN A 471 3.29 21.88 -3.47
CA ASN A 471 4.35 22.33 -4.36
C ASN A 471 3.76 22.80 -5.69
N ASP A 472 4.07 24.05 -6.06
CA ASP A 472 3.66 24.69 -7.31
C ASP A 472 4.64 24.44 -8.46
N ASN A 473 5.86 23.98 -8.16
CA ASN A 473 6.90 23.62 -9.11
C ASN A 473 7.19 22.11 -9.08
N VAL A 474 6.26 21.33 -9.64
CA VAL A 474 6.32 19.87 -9.68
C VAL A 474 6.60 19.38 -11.10
N LEU A 475 7.58 18.49 -11.24
CA LEU A 475 7.77 17.70 -12.45
C LEU A 475 6.76 16.54 -12.46
N TRP A 476 5.67 16.71 -13.21
CA TRP A 476 4.61 15.72 -13.35
C TRP A 476 4.94 14.68 -14.43
N PRO A 477 4.31 13.51 -14.41
CA PRO A 477 4.34 12.60 -15.55
C PRO A 477 3.86 13.31 -16.83
N LYS A 478 4.44 12.95 -17.98
CA LYS A 478 4.17 13.61 -19.27
C LYS A 478 2.67 13.80 -19.55
N ALA A 479 1.85 12.78 -19.32
CA ALA A 479 0.42 12.80 -19.56
C ALA A 479 -0.31 13.96 -18.85
N PHE A 480 0.18 14.39 -17.68
CA PHE A 480 -0.44 15.48 -16.91
C PHE A 480 -0.37 16.82 -17.65
N TYR A 481 0.73 17.08 -18.37
CA TYR A 481 0.88 18.30 -19.18
C TYR A 481 -0.04 18.29 -20.40
N GLU A 482 -0.28 17.13 -20.99
CA GLU A 482 -1.17 16.96 -22.15
C GLU A 482 -2.64 17.27 -21.80
N TYR A 483 -3.05 17.05 -20.54
CA TYR A 483 -4.38 17.43 -20.05
C TYR A 483 -4.54 18.94 -19.79
N GLY A 484 -3.47 19.74 -19.89
CA GLY A 484 -3.50 21.20 -19.85
C GLY A 484 -3.85 21.83 -18.49
N ARG A 485 -3.69 21.08 -17.38
CA ARG A 485 -4.06 21.54 -16.02
C ARG A 485 -2.88 21.78 -15.07
N TYR A 486 -1.65 21.51 -15.51
CA TYR A 486 -0.47 21.58 -14.65
C TYR A 486 0.58 22.51 -15.25
N SER A 487 1.20 23.34 -14.39
CA SER A 487 2.34 24.18 -14.73
C SER A 487 3.56 23.31 -15.03
N HIS A 488 4.33 23.70 -16.05
CA HIS A 488 5.60 23.04 -16.35
C HIS A 488 6.59 23.26 -15.21
N PHE A 489 7.44 22.27 -14.98
CA PHE A 489 8.54 22.38 -14.04
C PHE A 489 9.53 23.45 -14.51
N ASP A 490 9.89 24.35 -13.60
CA ASP A 490 10.89 25.41 -13.81
C ASP A 490 12.19 25.04 -13.08
N PRO A 491 13.26 24.69 -13.82
CA PRO A 491 14.57 24.37 -13.25
C PRO A 491 15.20 25.54 -12.48
N GLU A 492 14.88 26.79 -12.79
CA GLU A 492 15.47 27.97 -12.13
C GLU A 492 14.96 28.16 -10.69
N LEU A 493 13.77 27.61 -10.39
CA LEU A 493 13.17 27.64 -9.05
C LEU A 493 13.54 26.41 -8.20
N PHE A 494 14.23 25.43 -8.77
CA PHE A 494 14.57 24.18 -8.09
C PHE A 494 15.87 24.31 -7.30
N VAL A 495 15.80 24.01 -6.01
CA VAL A 495 16.98 23.93 -5.12
C VAL A 495 17.27 22.46 -4.83
N PRO A 496 18.38 21.89 -5.35
CA PRO A 496 18.74 20.51 -5.08
C PRO A 496 19.14 20.29 -3.61
N TYR A 497 19.22 19.04 -3.17
CA TYR A 497 20.03 18.65 -2.03
C TYR A 497 21.51 18.71 -2.42
N ASP A 498 22.34 19.13 -1.47
CA ASP A 498 23.78 19.35 -1.63
C ASP A 498 24.60 18.20 -1.03
#